data_AF-A0A094EVS6-F1
#
_entry.id   AF-A0A094EVS6-F1
#
_cell.length_a   1.000
_cell.length_b   1.000
_cell.length_c   1.000
_cell.angle_alpha   90.00
_cell.angle_beta   90.00
_cell.angle_gamma   90.00
#
_symmetry.space_group_name_H-M   'P 1'
#
loop_
_entity.id
_entity.type
_entity.pdbx_description
1 polymer ?
#
loop_
_entity_poly.entity_id
_entity_poly.type
_entity_poly.pdbx_seq_one_letter_code
_entity_poly.pdbx_strand_id
1 'polypeptide(L)'
;MSKQSILIVLSSSPQGWYLPEFAHPFEVLSPHFDLVIASPKGGATVLDPVSIELFKDDAYCVEFAETKQQLWLETEKLESFLGRAKEFLCIFYVGGFGPMFDLVDDATSIQLIREFHEASRTVVALCHGAAALLNVKLADGSKYIEGEKVTGFSNEEEIAVDRQKDMPFHLEDALNNASGGNYERSEKAWAPHVTVSSTKKLLWGQNPASAQPLAVELLKALEAER
;
A
#
# COMPACT_ATOMS: atom_id res chain seq x y z
N MET A 1 -13.44 10.17 22.99
CA MET A 1 -13.35 8.83 22.38
C MET A 1 -11.97 8.72 21.76
N SER A 2 -11.24 7.63 21.99
CA SER A 2 -9.95 7.43 21.30
C SER A 2 -10.18 7.42 19.79
N LYS A 3 -9.28 8.01 19.01
CA LYS A 3 -9.36 7.87 17.54
C LYS A 3 -9.23 6.38 17.21
N GLN A 4 -9.96 5.94 16.19
CA GLN A 4 -9.80 4.60 15.64
C GLN A 4 -8.49 4.55 14.84
N SER A 5 -7.88 3.36 14.73
CA SER A 5 -6.54 3.22 14.16
C SER A 5 -6.55 2.61 12.76
N ILE A 6 -5.58 3.02 11.94
CA ILE A 6 -5.20 2.43 10.65
C ILE A 6 -3.80 1.82 10.82
N LEU A 7 -3.60 0.60 10.32
CA LEU A 7 -2.29 -0.03 10.25
C LEU A 7 -1.64 0.29 8.90
N ILE A 8 -0.61 1.12 8.90
CA ILE A 8 0.21 1.41 7.71
C ILE A 8 1.39 0.44 7.69
N VAL A 9 1.61 -0.21 6.55
CA VAL A 9 2.71 -1.15 6.34
C VAL A 9 3.72 -0.56 5.37
N LEU A 10 4.97 -0.44 5.83
CA LEU A 10 6.13 -0.07 5.03
C LEU A 10 7.00 -1.30 4.75
N SER A 11 7.65 -1.34 3.60
CA SER A 11 8.65 -2.36 3.27
C SER A 11 9.90 -2.21 4.16
N SER A 12 10.50 -3.34 4.55
CA SER A 12 11.83 -3.42 5.18
C SER A 12 12.94 -3.74 4.17
N SER A 13 12.62 -3.80 2.87
CA SER A 13 13.57 -4.02 1.79
C SER A 13 14.52 -2.82 1.62
N PRO A 14 15.79 -3.03 1.26
CA PRO A 14 16.71 -1.93 0.92
C PRO A 14 16.27 -1.13 -0.31
N GLN A 15 15.35 -1.66 -1.13
CA GLN A 15 14.80 -0.95 -2.29
C GLN A 15 13.79 0.14 -1.90
N GLY A 16 13.37 0.15 -0.62
CA GLY A 16 12.68 1.25 0.03
C GLY A 16 11.22 1.47 -0.36
N TRP A 17 10.60 2.41 0.35
CA TRP A 17 9.26 2.92 0.10
C TRP A 17 9.31 4.35 -0.48
N TYR A 18 8.26 4.77 -1.19
CA TYR A 18 8.25 6.01 -1.97
C TYR A 18 7.60 7.18 -1.21
N LEU A 19 8.28 8.32 -1.08
CA LEU A 19 7.89 9.45 -0.20
C LEU A 19 6.41 9.90 -0.30
N PRO A 20 5.90 10.34 -1.47
CA PRO A 20 4.53 10.85 -1.58
C PRO A 20 3.47 9.78 -1.31
N GLU A 21 3.81 8.50 -1.48
CA GLU A 21 2.89 7.39 -1.24
C GLU A 21 2.63 7.12 0.24
N PHE A 22 3.45 7.69 1.14
CA PHE A 22 3.15 7.74 2.57
C PHE A 22 2.74 9.14 3.02
N ALA A 23 3.44 10.18 2.54
CA ALA A 23 3.19 11.55 2.95
C ALA A 23 1.76 12.00 2.60
N HIS A 24 1.31 11.86 1.34
CA HIS A 24 -0.01 12.35 0.95
C HIS A 24 -1.16 11.60 1.65
N PRO A 25 -1.11 10.26 1.83
CA PRO A 25 -2.12 9.59 2.64
C PRO A 25 -2.08 9.99 4.11
N PHE A 26 -0.89 10.23 4.66
CA PHE A 26 -0.75 10.71 6.04
C PHE A 26 -1.41 12.09 6.23
N GLU A 27 -1.23 13.02 5.28
CA GLU A 27 -1.86 14.34 5.30
C GLU A 27 -3.38 14.25 5.41
N VAL A 28 -3.98 13.38 4.60
CA VAL A 28 -5.44 13.22 4.53
C VAL A 28 -6.00 12.45 5.74
N LEU A 29 -5.31 11.43 6.22
CA LEU A 29 -5.88 10.47 7.18
C LEU A 29 -5.54 10.80 8.65
N SER A 30 -4.36 11.35 8.94
CA SER A 30 -3.91 11.62 10.32
C SER A 30 -4.78 12.62 11.11
N PRO A 31 -5.50 13.58 10.48
CA PRO A 31 -6.46 14.41 11.21
C PRO A 31 -7.62 13.58 11.79
N HIS A 32 -7.99 12.48 11.13
CA HIS A 32 -9.22 11.70 11.40
C HIS A 32 -8.97 10.40 12.18
N PHE A 33 -7.80 9.80 12.04
CA PHE A 33 -7.45 8.48 12.57
C PHE A 33 -6.06 8.48 13.21
N ASP A 34 -5.81 7.53 14.11
CA ASP A 34 -4.46 7.22 14.56
C ASP A 34 -3.79 6.32 13.53
N LEU A 35 -2.58 6.67 13.09
CA LEU A 35 -1.81 5.89 12.13
C LEU A 35 -0.72 5.11 12.87
N VAL A 36 -0.88 3.79 12.92
CA VAL A 36 0.12 2.87 13.49
C VAL A 36 0.99 2.37 12.35
N ILE A 37 2.30 2.58 12.44
CA ILE A 37 3.22 2.26 11.35
C ILE A 37 4.00 1.00 11.71
N ALA A 38 3.98 0.03 10.79
CA ALA A 38 4.64 -1.25 10.96
C ALA A 38 5.48 -1.62 9.74
N SER A 39 6.46 -2.49 9.95
CA SER A 39 7.21 -3.12 8.87
C SER A 39 7.57 -4.56 9.24
N PRO A 40 7.85 -5.45 8.27
CA PRO A 40 8.19 -6.85 8.55
C PRO A 40 9.26 -7.03 9.63
N LYS A 41 10.29 -6.17 9.63
CA LYS A 41 11.40 -6.24 10.59
C LYS A 41 11.21 -5.35 11.83
N GLY A 42 10.28 -4.41 11.80
CA GLY A 42 10.23 -3.30 12.76
C GLY A 42 11.47 -2.40 12.67
N GLY A 43 11.50 -1.35 13.50
CA GLY A 43 12.59 -0.38 13.50
C GLY A 43 12.66 0.42 12.21
N ALA A 44 13.88 0.72 11.75
CA ALA A 44 14.10 1.61 10.64
C ALA A 44 13.85 0.95 9.27
N THR A 45 13.06 1.62 8.43
CA THR A 45 12.86 1.29 7.01
C THR A 45 13.59 2.27 6.11
N VAL A 46 13.67 1.93 4.81
CA VAL A 46 14.42 2.73 3.82
C VAL A 46 13.44 3.61 3.05
N LEU A 47 13.59 4.93 3.19
CA LEU A 47 12.94 5.89 2.30
C LEU A 47 13.74 5.98 0.99
N ASP A 48 13.07 5.87 -0.15
CA ASP A 48 13.71 5.96 -1.47
C ASP A 48 14.28 7.38 -1.70
N PRO A 49 15.61 7.55 -1.81
CA PRO A 49 16.21 8.87 -2.02
C PRO A 49 15.81 9.51 -3.35
N VAL A 50 15.46 8.73 -4.37
CA VAL A 50 14.97 9.26 -5.65
C VAL A 50 13.63 9.98 -5.45
N SER A 51 12.77 9.43 -4.60
CA SER A 51 11.48 10.05 -4.29
C SER A 51 11.62 11.39 -3.57
N ILE A 52 12.65 11.55 -2.73
CA ILE A 52 12.97 12.83 -2.07
C ILE A 52 13.35 13.88 -3.12
N GLU A 53 14.25 13.52 -4.05
CA GLU A 53 14.71 14.45 -5.08
C GLU A 53 13.60 14.83 -6.07
N LEU A 54 12.78 13.87 -6.51
CA LEU A 54 11.69 14.11 -7.45
C LEU A 54 10.53 14.94 -6.83
N PHE A 55 10.37 14.92 -5.51
CA PHE A 55 9.31 15.64 -4.79
C PHE A 55 9.83 16.79 -3.92
N LYS A 56 11.03 17.31 -4.20
CA LYS A 56 11.61 18.46 -3.49
C LYS A 56 10.83 19.77 -3.62
N ASP A 57 10.00 19.89 -4.66
CA ASP A 57 9.13 21.05 -4.91
C ASP A 57 7.74 20.87 -4.30
N ASP A 58 7.43 19.69 -3.74
CA ASP A 58 6.22 19.43 -2.96
C ASP A 58 6.50 19.79 -1.50
N ALA A 59 5.96 20.95 -1.08
CA ALA A 59 6.19 21.49 0.26
C ALA A 59 5.77 20.53 1.39
N TYR A 60 4.71 19.75 1.19
CA TYR A 60 4.25 18.81 2.20
C TYR A 60 5.19 17.60 2.28
N CYS A 61 5.64 17.06 1.14
CA CYS A 61 6.62 15.98 1.12
C CYS A 61 7.92 16.38 1.82
N VAL A 62 8.42 17.60 1.58
CA VAL A 62 9.62 18.14 2.24
C VAL A 62 9.41 18.25 3.75
N GLU A 63 8.34 18.91 4.19
CA GLU A 63 8.03 19.03 5.63
C GLU A 63 7.87 17.66 6.30
N PHE A 64 7.20 16.72 5.63
CA PHE A 64 7.01 15.36 6.13
C PHE A 64 8.33 14.63 6.29
N ALA A 65 9.20 14.67 5.27
CA ALA A 65 10.51 14.04 5.29
C ALA A 65 11.40 14.59 6.42
N GLU A 66 11.31 15.89 6.72
CA GLU A 66 12.10 16.53 7.77
C GLU A 66 11.54 16.26 9.18
N THR A 67 10.22 16.31 9.34
CA THR A 67 9.59 16.39 10.67
C THR A 67 9.01 15.07 11.18
N LYS A 68 8.76 14.09 10.29
CA LYS A 68 8.05 12.84 10.62
C LYS A 68 8.92 11.59 10.63
N GLN A 69 10.25 11.74 10.63
CA GLN A 69 11.22 10.65 10.50
C GLN A 69 10.99 9.46 11.44
N GLN A 70 10.56 9.72 12.67
CA GLN A 70 10.31 8.66 13.64
C GLN A 70 9.26 7.64 13.16
N LEU A 71 8.31 8.05 12.32
CA LEU A 71 7.28 7.14 11.78
C LEU A 71 7.87 5.97 11.00
N TRP A 72 9.03 6.14 10.34
CA TRP A 72 9.68 5.07 9.59
C TRP A 72 11.03 4.64 10.17
N LEU A 73 11.55 5.36 11.17
CA LEU A 73 12.74 4.93 11.93
C LEU A 73 12.41 4.00 13.10
N GLU A 74 11.18 4.09 13.63
CA GLU A 74 10.72 3.35 14.81
C GLU A 74 9.44 2.55 14.50
N THR A 75 9.39 1.87 13.35
CA THR A 75 8.21 1.08 13.00
C THR A 75 8.00 -0.08 13.98
N GLU A 76 6.75 -0.39 14.29
CA GLU A 76 6.41 -1.60 15.02
C GLU A 76 6.72 -2.83 14.16
N LYS A 77 7.06 -3.94 14.80
CA LYS A 77 7.27 -5.19 14.07
C LYS A 77 5.92 -5.75 13.62
N LEU A 78 5.76 -6.02 12.33
CA LEU A 78 4.48 -6.41 11.72
C LEU A 78 3.83 -7.63 12.41
N GLU A 79 4.63 -8.60 12.85
CA GLU A 79 4.15 -9.81 13.55
C GLU A 79 3.42 -9.51 14.87
N SER A 80 3.66 -8.35 15.48
CA SER A 80 3.00 -7.94 16.73
C SER A 80 1.51 -7.63 16.57
N PHE A 81 1.02 -7.59 15.33
CA PHE A 81 -0.38 -7.32 14.99
C PHE A 81 -1.18 -8.57 14.58
N LEU A 82 -0.56 -9.76 14.56
CA LEU A 82 -1.29 -11.01 14.30
C LEU A 82 -2.39 -11.24 15.35
N GLY A 83 -3.58 -11.60 14.88
CA GLY A 83 -4.79 -11.77 15.68
C GLY A 83 -5.46 -10.46 16.10
N ARG A 84 -4.94 -9.29 15.70
CA ARG A 84 -5.37 -7.96 16.16
C ARG A 84 -6.08 -7.13 15.09
N ALA A 85 -6.40 -7.71 13.94
CA ALA A 85 -7.07 -7.01 12.82
C ALA A 85 -8.32 -6.22 13.24
N LYS A 86 -9.09 -6.69 14.24
CA LYS A 86 -10.30 -6.01 14.72
C LYS A 86 -10.03 -4.68 15.44
N GLU A 87 -8.81 -4.45 15.93
CA GLU A 87 -8.38 -3.19 16.55
C GLU A 87 -8.26 -2.05 15.52
N PHE A 88 -8.13 -2.39 14.24
CA PHE A 88 -7.91 -1.45 13.16
C PHE A 88 -9.15 -1.35 12.25
N LEU A 89 -9.28 -0.21 11.58
CA LEU A 89 -10.26 0.00 10.51
C LEU A 89 -9.80 -0.58 9.19
N CYS A 90 -8.50 -0.42 8.89
CA CYS A 90 -7.89 -0.93 7.68
C CYS A 90 -6.40 -1.20 7.84
N ILE A 91 -5.87 -1.97 6.90
CA ILE A 91 -4.44 -2.14 6.66
C ILE A 91 -4.09 -1.51 5.31
N PHE A 92 -3.05 -0.69 5.27
CA PHE A 92 -2.63 0.06 4.09
C PHE A 92 -1.18 -0.28 3.74
N TYR A 93 -0.96 -0.79 2.54
CA TYR A 93 0.37 -1.09 1.99
C TYR A 93 0.87 0.07 1.11
N VAL A 94 1.90 0.76 1.61
CA VAL A 94 2.61 1.80 0.87
C VAL A 94 3.51 1.15 -0.19
N GLY A 95 3.64 1.78 -1.36
CA GLY A 95 4.51 1.30 -2.42
C GLY A 95 5.94 1.83 -2.33
N GLY A 96 6.52 2.19 -3.48
CA GLY A 96 7.97 2.13 -3.73
C GLY A 96 8.42 0.71 -4.06
N PHE A 97 9.65 0.50 -4.51
CA PHE A 97 10.06 -0.80 -5.07
C PHE A 97 10.19 -1.93 -4.04
N GLY A 98 10.35 -1.59 -2.75
CA GLY A 98 10.55 -2.54 -1.66
C GLY A 98 9.59 -3.72 -1.59
N PRO A 99 8.25 -3.53 -1.64
CA PRO A 99 7.24 -4.59 -1.51
C PRO A 99 7.39 -5.73 -2.52
N MET A 100 7.98 -5.48 -3.69
CA MET A 100 8.26 -6.50 -4.70
C MET A 100 9.26 -7.56 -4.20
N PHE A 101 10.07 -7.24 -3.19
CA PHE A 101 11.17 -8.07 -2.71
C PHE A 101 10.89 -8.73 -1.36
N ASP A 102 10.14 -8.08 -0.47
CA ASP A 102 9.87 -8.60 0.87
C ASP A 102 8.39 -8.94 1.09
N LEU A 103 7.49 -8.00 0.82
CA LEU A 103 6.08 -8.15 1.17
C LEU A 103 5.31 -9.15 0.30
N VAL A 104 5.74 -9.42 -0.93
CA VAL A 104 5.11 -10.38 -1.84
C VAL A 104 5.05 -11.81 -1.27
N ASP A 105 6.06 -12.20 -0.49
CA ASP A 105 6.20 -13.55 0.08
C ASP A 105 6.24 -13.55 1.62
N ASP A 106 6.04 -12.39 2.26
CA ASP A 106 6.06 -12.28 3.72
C ASP A 106 4.83 -12.98 4.34
N ALA A 107 5.08 -14.09 5.04
CA ALA A 107 4.03 -14.92 5.61
C ALA A 107 3.15 -14.16 6.62
N THR A 108 3.73 -13.20 7.36
CA THR A 108 3.02 -12.38 8.33
C THR A 108 2.06 -11.42 7.62
N SER A 109 2.54 -10.72 6.59
CA SER A 109 1.75 -9.84 5.73
C SER A 109 0.59 -10.60 5.09
N ILE A 110 0.86 -11.77 4.50
CA ILE A 110 -0.16 -12.63 3.90
C ILE A 110 -1.22 -13.02 4.95
N GLN A 111 -0.81 -13.41 6.15
CA GLN A 111 -1.73 -13.76 7.22
C GLN A 111 -2.57 -12.55 7.66
N LEU A 112 -1.95 -11.38 7.83
CA LEU A 112 -2.68 -10.16 8.22
C LEU A 112 -3.72 -9.77 7.17
N ILE A 113 -3.41 -9.81 5.88
CA ILE A 113 -4.40 -9.49 4.84
C ILE A 113 -5.61 -10.40 4.95
N ARG A 114 -5.39 -11.70 5.22
CA ARG A 114 -6.49 -12.65 5.47
C ARG A 114 -7.28 -12.28 6.72
N GLU A 115 -6.61 -11.98 7.83
CA GLU A 115 -7.27 -11.60 9.08
C GLU A 115 -8.11 -10.33 8.93
N PHE A 116 -7.60 -9.32 8.22
CA PHE A 116 -8.32 -8.08 7.91
C PHE A 116 -9.55 -8.38 7.04
N HIS A 117 -9.40 -9.21 6.00
CA HIS A 117 -10.51 -9.64 5.18
C HIS A 117 -11.59 -10.39 6.00
N GLU A 118 -11.20 -11.38 6.79
CA GLU A 118 -12.09 -12.19 7.65
C GLU A 118 -12.77 -11.33 8.73
N ALA A 119 -12.09 -10.28 9.21
CA ALA A 119 -12.64 -9.30 10.12
C ALA A 119 -13.51 -8.21 9.45
N SER A 120 -13.77 -8.33 8.14
CA SER A 120 -14.52 -7.33 7.35
C SER A 120 -13.91 -5.92 7.47
N ARG A 121 -12.59 -5.84 7.52
CA ARG A 121 -11.80 -4.60 7.50
C ARG A 121 -11.29 -4.33 6.09
N THR A 122 -11.04 -3.06 5.83
CA THR A 122 -10.56 -2.61 4.51
C THR A 122 -9.08 -2.96 4.33
N VAL A 123 -8.70 -3.40 3.15
CA VAL A 123 -7.30 -3.58 2.74
C VAL A 123 -7.03 -2.59 1.60
N VAL A 124 -5.92 -1.86 1.71
CA VAL A 124 -5.54 -0.81 0.78
C VAL A 124 -4.15 -1.09 0.24
N ALA A 125 -3.95 -0.94 -1.06
CA ALA A 125 -2.63 -1.10 -1.69
C ALA A 125 -2.36 0.01 -2.71
N LEU A 126 -1.15 0.55 -2.70
CA LEU A 126 -0.74 1.65 -3.57
C LEU A 126 0.52 1.28 -4.34
N CYS A 127 0.55 1.56 -5.65
CA CYS A 127 1.72 1.38 -6.50
C CYS A 127 2.24 -0.06 -6.42
N HIS A 128 3.52 -0.27 -6.11
CA HIS A 128 4.07 -1.62 -5.87
C HIS A 128 3.68 -2.25 -4.54
N GLY A 129 3.06 -1.52 -3.61
CA GLY A 129 2.45 -2.09 -2.41
C GLY A 129 1.39 -3.15 -2.75
N ALA A 130 0.83 -3.10 -3.95
CA ALA A 130 -0.03 -4.14 -4.54
C ALA A 130 0.62 -5.54 -4.58
N ALA A 131 1.95 -5.62 -4.62
CA ALA A 131 2.67 -6.90 -4.60
C ALA A 131 2.35 -7.74 -3.37
N ALA A 132 2.07 -7.10 -2.22
CA ALA A 132 1.73 -7.77 -0.97
C ALA A 132 0.46 -8.65 -1.07
N LEU A 133 -0.42 -8.38 -2.04
CA LEU A 133 -1.70 -9.08 -2.20
C LEU A 133 -1.62 -10.28 -3.16
N LEU A 134 -0.53 -10.44 -3.94
CA LEU A 134 -0.45 -11.41 -5.04
C LEU A 134 -0.56 -12.87 -4.59
N ASN A 135 0.04 -13.19 -3.44
CA ASN A 135 0.14 -14.56 -2.93
C ASN A 135 -0.88 -14.86 -1.82
N VAL A 136 -1.80 -13.93 -1.54
CA VAL A 136 -2.84 -14.13 -0.54
C VAL A 136 -3.91 -15.07 -1.08
N LYS A 137 -4.17 -16.14 -0.32
CA LYS A 137 -5.21 -17.13 -0.62
C LYS A 137 -6.27 -17.16 0.48
N LEU A 138 -7.52 -17.37 0.09
CA LEU A 138 -8.63 -17.57 1.01
C LEU A 138 -8.66 -19.01 1.55
N ALA A 139 -9.56 -19.27 2.50
CA ALA A 139 -9.68 -20.58 3.15
C ALA A 139 -10.04 -21.72 2.18
N ASP A 140 -10.71 -21.41 1.07
CA ASP A 140 -11.02 -22.34 -0.02
C ASP A 140 -9.86 -22.56 -1.02
N GLY A 141 -8.74 -21.85 -0.82
CA GLY A 141 -7.55 -21.93 -1.67
C GLY A 141 -7.58 -21.01 -2.89
N SER A 142 -8.68 -20.29 -3.15
CA SER A 142 -8.78 -19.27 -4.20
C SER A 142 -7.87 -18.09 -3.91
N LYS A 143 -7.47 -17.35 -4.95
CA LYS A 143 -6.70 -16.12 -4.73
C LYS A 143 -7.62 -15.04 -4.18
N TYR A 144 -7.14 -14.29 -3.20
CA TYR A 144 -7.94 -13.23 -2.56
C TYR A 144 -8.46 -12.19 -3.56
N ILE A 145 -7.66 -11.87 -4.58
CA ILE A 145 -7.99 -10.85 -5.58
C ILE A 145 -8.61 -11.42 -6.85
N GLU A 146 -8.92 -12.72 -6.89
CA GLU A 146 -9.58 -13.34 -8.05
C GLU A 146 -10.95 -12.70 -8.31
N GLY A 147 -11.19 -12.29 -9.56
CA GLY A 147 -12.41 -11.62 -10.00
C GLY A 147 -12.53 -10.13 -9.61
N GLU A 148 -11.55 -9.58 -8.90
CA GLU A 148 -11.56 -8.19 -8.44
C GLU A 148 -10.93 -7.23 -9.45
N LYS A 149 -11.47 -6.02 -9.54
CA LYS A 149 -10.79 -4.91 -10.21
C LYS A 149 -9.57 -4.50 -9.39
N VAL A 150 -8.38 -4.58 -9.99
CA VAL A 150 -7.12 -4.27 -9.32
C VAL A 150 -6.33 -3.25 -10.12
N THR A 151 -5.52 -2.45 -9.43
CA THR A 151 -4.51 -1.60 -10.07
C THR A 151 -3.23 -1.59 -9.25
N GLY A 152 -2.15 -1.09 -9.84
CA GLY A 152 -0.81 -1.01 -9.28
C GLY A 152 0.12 -0.39 -10.32
N PHE A 153 1.41 -0.29 -10.04
CA PHE A 153 2.32 0.37 -10.98
C PHE A 153 2.34 -0.37 -12.34
N SER A 154 2.17 0.38 -13.43
CA SER A 154 2.03 -0.23 -14.76
C SER A 154 3.36 -0.60 -15.39
N ASN A 155 3.33 -1.55 -16.32
CA ASN A 155 4.50 -1.94 -17.10
C ASN A 155 5.07 -0.75 -17.91
N GLU A 156 4.20 0.13 -18.41
CA GLU A 156 4.62 1.34 -19.12
C GLU A 156 5.40 2.30 -18.22
N GLU A 157 4.94 2.49 -16.98
CA GLU A 157 5.63 3.31 -15.98
C GLU A 157 6.95 2.66 -15.55
N GLU A 158 6.98 1.35 -15.37
CA GLU A 158 8.18 0.56 -15.03
C GLU A 158 9.27 0.67 -16.10
N ILE A 159 8.89 0.66 -17.38
CA ILE A 159 9.80 0.89 -18.51
C ILE A 159 10.30 2.33 -18.52
N ALA A 160 9.42 3.30 -18.23
CA ALA A 160 9.78 4.72 -18.25
C ALA A 160 10.83 5.10 -17.19
N VAL A 161 10.90 4.36 -16.09
CA VAL A 161 11.94 4.53 -15.04
C VAL A 161 13.16 3.62 -15.20
N ASP A 162 13.21 2.79 -16.26
CA ASP A 162 14.29 1.84 -16.56
C ASP A 162 14.60 0.87 -15.40
N ARG A 163 13.57 0.46 -14.64
CA ARG A 163 13.71 -0.48 -13.50
C ARG A 163 13.19 -1.88 -13.79
N GLN A 164 12.61 -2.10 -14.98
CA GLN A 164 12.00 -3.36 -15.39
C GLN A 164 12.91 -4.59 -15.20
N LYS A 165 14.23 -4.46 -15.43
CA LYS A 165 15.20 -5.57 -15.31
C LYS A 165 15.65 -5.84 -13.87
N ASP A 166 15.44 -4.89 -12.97
CA ASP A 166 15.80 -5.01 -11.56
C ASP A 166 14.68 -5.66 -10.75
N MET A 167 13.45 -5.65 -11.29
CA MET A 167 12.29 -6.20 -10.61
C MET A 167 12.26 -7.73 -10.71
N PRO A 168 11.87 -8.44 -9.63
CA PRO A 168 11.82 -9.91 -9.63
C PRO A 168 10.73 -10.46 -10.56
N PHE A 169 9.71 -9.65 -10.88
CA PHE A 169 8.63 -9.95 -11.81
C PHE A 169 7.96 -8.65 -12.27
N HIS A 170 7.09 -8.72 -13.29
CA HIS A 170 6.26 -7.59 -13.74
C HIS A 170 4.97 -7.52 -12.92
N LEU A 171 4.77 -6.41 -12.19
CA LEU A 171 3.66 -6.26 -11.27
C LEU A 171 2.30 -6.28 -11.98
N GLU A 172 2.15 -5.51 -13.05
CA GLU A 172 0.91 -5.47 -13.85
C GLU A 172 0.52 -6.87 -14.36
N ASP A 173 1.47 -7.61 -14.92
CA ASP A 173 1.20 -8.97 -15.44
C ASP A 173 0.79 -9.93 -14.32
N ALA A 174 1.47 -9.84 -13.17
CA ALA A 174 1.18 -10.67 -12.01
C ALA A 174 -0.21 -10.36 -11.42
N LEU A 175 -0.57 -9.08 -11.29
CA LEU A 175 -1.88 -8.64 -10.84
C LEU A 175 -2.98 -9.06 -11.82
N ASN A 176 -2.75 -8.86 -13.11
CA ASN A 176 -3.69 -9.23 -14.16
C ASN A 176 -3.96 -10.75 -14.16
N ASN A 177 -2.92 -11.56 -14.05
CA ASN A 177 -3.08 -13.02 -13.94
C ASN A 177 -3.78 -13.43 -12.63
N ALA A 178 -3.42 -12.81 -11.50
CA ALA A 178 -3.99 -13.14 -10.20
C ALA A 178 -5.47 -12.71 -10.04
N SER A 179 -5.89 -11.64 -10.71
CA SER A 179 -7.26 -11.14 -10.69
C SER A 179 -8.18 -11.79 -11.74
N GLY A 180 -7.64 -12.63 -12.62
CA GLY A 180 -8.39 -13.25 -13.72
C GLY A 180 -8.64 -12.32 -14.90
N GLY A 181 -7.71 -11.39 -15.17
CA GLY A 181 -7.77 -10.47 -16.31
C GLY A 181 -8.38 -9.10 -16.01
N ASN A 182 -8.48 -8.73 -14.72
CA ASN A 182 -9.20 -7.54 -14.26
C ASN A 182 -8.28 -6.41 -13.79
N TYR A 183 -7.05 -6.35 -14.30
CA TYR A 183 -6.16 -5.22 -14.04
C TYR A 183 -6.61 -3.98 -14.83
N GLU A 184 -6.71 -2.85 -14.14
CA GLU A 184 -7.07 -1.54 -14.69
C GLU A 184 -5.92 -0.54 -14.48
N ARG A 185 -5.76 0.39 -15.41
CA ARG A 185 -4.83 1.51 -15.31
C ARG A 185 -5.37 2.74 -16.01
N SER A 186 -4.82 3.90 -15.68
CA SER A 186 -5.04 5.14 -16.41
C SER A 186 -4.62 5.01 -17.88
N GLU A 187 -5.28 5.77 -18.76
CA GLU A 187 -4.92 5.81 -20.20
C GLU A 187 -3.51 6.38 -20.44
N LYS A 188 -3.01 7.20 -19.52
CA LYS A 188 -1.69 7.83 -19.58
C LYS A 188 -0.89 7.43 -18.36
N ALA A 189 0.35 7.00 -18.56
CA ALA A 189 1.32 6.83 -17.49
C ALA A 189 1.36 8.08 -16.59
N TRP A 190 1.57 7.88 -15.28
CA TRP A 190 1.65 8.93 -14.25
C TRP A 190 0.34 9.66 -13.94
N ALA A 191 -0.74 9.42 -14.68
CA ALA A 191 -2.04 9.93 -14.30
C ALA A 191 -2.59 9.14 -13.09
N PRO A 192 -3.33 9.79 -12.17
CA PRO A 192 -3.92 9.10 -11.03
C PRO A 192 -4.98 8.09 -11.48
N HIS A 193 -5.00 6.93 -10.83
CA HIS A 193 -6.05 5.93 -11.00
C HIS A 193 -6.26 5.18 -9.68
N VAL A 194 -7.53 5.10 -9.27
CA VAL A 194 -7.96 4.42 -8.05
C VAL A 194 -9.07 3.46 -8.41
N THR A 195 -8.96 2.22 -7.94
CA THR A 195 -10.05 1.25 -8.02
C THR A 195 -10.58 0.95 -6.62
N VAL A 196 -11.90 0.87 -6.52
CA VAL A 196 -12.60 0.44 -5.31
C VAL A 196 -13.34 -0.83 -5.68
N SER A 197 -13.07 -1.93 -4.97
CA SER A 197 -13.80 -3.18 -5.18
C SER A 197 -15.28 -2.99 -4.86
N SER A 198 -16.13 -3.59 -5.70
CA SER A 198 -17.58 -3.60 -5.53
C SER A 198 -18.08 -4.77 -4.68
N THR A 199 -17.23 -5.75 -4.41
CA THR A 199 -17.57 -7.02 -3.75
C THR A 199 -16.82 -7.25 -2.44
N LYS A 200 -15.65 -6.61 -2.28
CA LYS A 200 -14.79 -6.70 -1.11
C LYS A 200 -14.41 -5.29 -0.65
N LYS A 201 -13.96 -5.15 0.59
CA LYS A 201 -13.41 -3.89 1.10
C LYS A 201 -11.96 -3.72 0.64
N LEU A 202 -11.75 -3.56 -0.66
CA LEU A 202 -10.45 -3.39 -1.30
C LEU A 202 -10.36 -2.05 -2.01
N LEU A 203 -9.31 -1.28 -1.72
CA LEU A 203 -8.99 -0.05 -2.43
C LEU A 203 -7.56 -0.13 -2.99
N TRP A 204 -7.38 0.35 -4.20
CA TRP A 204 -6.10 0.31 -4.91
C TRP A 204 -5.76 1.67 -5.51
N GLY A 205 -4.49 2.05 -5.50
CA GLY A 205 -3.99 3.19 -6.25
C GLY A 205 -2.84 2.77 -7.16
N GLN A 206 -2.79 3.33 -8.37
CA GLN A 206 -1.86 2.86 -9.39
C GLN A 206 -0.40 3.30 -9.15
N ASN A 207 -0.18 4.55 -8.73
CA ASN A 207 1.13 5.20 -8.78
C ASN A 207 1.21 6.35 -7.74
N PRO A 208 2.35 7.06 -7.59
CA PRO A 208 2.46 8.19 -6.66
C PRO A 208 1.36 9.26 -6.81
N ALA A 209 0.95 9.59 -8.04
CA ALA A 209 -0.11 10.57 -8.28
C ALA A 209 -1.48 10.11 -7.74
N SER A 210 -1.65 8.81 -7.53
CA SER A 210 -2.86 8.20 -6.99
C SER A 210 -2.91 8.24 -5.46
N ALA A 211 -1.84 8.62 -4.76
CA ALA A 211 -1.74 8.55 -3.31
C ALA A 211 -2.80 9.40 -2.58
N GLN A 212 -2.89 10.69 -2.93
CA GLN A 212 -3.89 11.60 -2.33
C GLN A 212 -5.33 11.21 -2.71
N PRO A 213 -5.68 10.95 -3.99
CA PRO A 213 -7.03 10.48 -4.34
C PRO A 213 -7.43 9.18 -3.63
N LEU A 214 -6.50 8.22 -3.51
CA LEU A 214 -6.74 6.96 -2.79
C LEU A 214 -7.07 7.21 -1.32
N ALA A 215 -6.32 8.10 -0.66
CA ALA A 215 -6.55 8.44 0.73
C ALA A 215 -7.90 9.15 0.95
N VAL A 216 -8.34 9.97 -0.01
CA VAL A 216 -9.66 10.61 0.01
C VAL A 216 -10.78 9.58 -0.13
N GLU A 217 -10.66 8.61 -1.04
CA GLU A 217 -11.63 7.52 -1.17
C GLU A 217 -11.64 6.61 0.07
N LEU A 218 -10.47 6.35 0.67
CA LEU A 218 -10.39 5.60 1.91
C LEU A 218 -11.07 6.32 3.07
N LEU A 219 -10.86 7.63 3.22
CA LEU A 219 -11.52 8.43 4.25
C LEU A 219 -13.05 8.33 4.12
N LYS A 220 -13.59 8.50 2.91
CA LYS A 220 -15.03 8.36 2.64
C LYS A 220 -15.54 6.97 3.01
N ALA A 221 -14.82 5.92 2.59
CA ALA A 221 -15.20 4.54 2.87
C ALA A 221 -15.25 4.26 4.38
N LEU A 222 -14.23 4.70 5.13
CA LEU A 222 -14.15 4.49 6.58
C LEU A 222 -15.17 5.32 7.37
N GLU A 223 -15.51 6.52 6.91
CA GLU A 223 -16.55 7.34 7.54
C GLU A 223 -17.95 6.78 7.33
N ALA A 224 -18.22 6.12 6.20
CA ALA A 224 -19.50 5.44 5.94
C ALA A 224 -19.72 4.19 6.81
N GLU A 225 -18.66 3.67 7.45
CA GLU A 225 -18.71 2.50 8.34
C GLU A 225 -18.90 2.87 9.82
N ARG A 226 -18.92 4.17 10.15
CA ARG A 226 -19.16 4.69 11.50
C ARG A 226 -20.65 4.79 11.81
#